data_AF-A0A4R4T4L2-F1
#
_entry.id   AF-A0A4R4T4L2-F1
#
_cell.length_a   1.000
_cell.length_b   1.000
_cell.length_c   1.000
_cell.angle_alpha   90.00
_cell.angle_beta   90.00
_cell.angle_gamma   90.00
#
_symmetry.space_group_name_H-M   'P 1'
#
loop_
_entity.id
_entity.type
_entity.pdbx_description
1 polymer ?
#
loop_
_entity_poly.entity_id
_entity_poly.type
_entity_poly.pdbx_seq_one_letter_code
_entity_poly.pdbx_strand_id
1 'polypeptide(L)'
;MTIRSTAGRVAAYAWLTFAVLNIADLVFGLTGEPTYSLTALTVGALLLLGCGIAYTVGLRPAIQADDAEVVVRNPLRDIRVPWAAVRRIEGSNAVRIRFAGRDGAELEARAWVHQTSPRAQARAEARARKEQRKGSGIDLRGRTPAAYAAQRLNEILQRQRPKKRSGAPDKAAAAKAEAEKARESERGAVTWSVPAVASLAVPLAALIVLAIVGAVS
;
A
#
# COMPACT_ATOMS: atom_id res chain seq x y z
N MET A 1 7.15 4.97 -11.62
CA MET A 1 6.09 5.82 -11.02
C MET A 1 5.81 5.40 -9.58
N THR A 2 5.54 6.33 -8.66
CA THR A 2 5.18 6.00 -7.27
C THR A 2 4.02 6.87 -6.78
N ILE A 3 3.00 6.24 -6.20
CA ILE A 3 1.83 6.89 -5.60
C ILE A 3 1.80 6.60 -4.10
N ARG A 4 1.62 7.64 -3.28
CA ARG A 4 1.48 7.57 -1.82
C ARG A 4 0.37 8.51 -1.35
N SER A 5 -0.17 8.26 -0.16
CA SER A 5 -1.13 9.18 0.47
C SER A 5 -0.41 10.34 1.14
N THR A 6 -0.63 11.58 0.69
CA THR A 6 -0.05 12.77 1.32
C THR A 6 -0.58 12.95 2.74
N ALA A 7 -1.90 12.88 2.93
CA ALA A 7 -2.53 13.02 4.24
C ALA A 7 -2.03 11.95 5.24
N GLY A 8 -1.91 10.69 4.79
CA GLY A 8 -1.38 9.61 5.63
C GLY A 8 0.07 9.85 6.04
N ARG A 9 0.91 10.39 5.15
CA ARG A 9 2.29 10.74 5.48
C ARG A 9 2.39 11.91 6.46
N VAL A 10 1.59 12.95 6.26
CA VAL A 10 1.56 14.11 7.17
C VAL A 10 1.15 13.68 8.57
N ALA A 11 0.05 12.92 8.69
CA ALA A 11 -0.41 12.40 9.98
C ALA A 11 0.64 11.50 10.64
N ALA A 12 1.29 10.63 9.87
CA ALA A 12 2.33 9.77 10.41
C ALA A 12 3.56 10.56 10.88
N TYR A 13 4.04 11.54 10.11
CA TYR A 13 5.16 12.38 10.55
C TYR A 13 4.80 13.22 11.77
N ALA A 14 3.58 13.78 11.84
CA ALA A 14 3.11 14.49 13.02
C ALA A 14 3.13 13.58 14.27
N TRP A 15 2.65 12.34 14.14
CA TRP A 15 2.71 11.36 15.21
C TRP A 15 4.15 11.01 15.61
N LEU A 16 5.03 10.76 14.63
CA LEU A 16 6.43 10.43 14.91
C LEU A 16 7.13 11.57 15.64
N THR A 17 6.92 12.82 15.21
CA THR A 17 7.47 14.00 15.91
C THR A 17 6.92 14.08 17.34
N PHE A 18 5.61 13.92 17.51
CA PHE A 18 4.99 13.89 18.84
C PHE A 18 5.61 12.80 19.73
N ALA A 19 5.71 11.57 19.23
CA ALA A 19 6.26 10.46 19.99
C ALA A 19 7.74 10.65 20.33
N VAL A 20 8.55 11.15 19.40
CA VAL A 20 9.97 11.45 19.65
C VAL A 20 10.13 12.50 20.75
N LEU A 21 9.34 13.57 20.71
CA LEU A 21 9.38 14.62 21.73
C LEU A 21 8.98 14.09 23.11
N ASN A 22 7.93 13.26 23.19
CA ASN A 22 7.48 12.68 24.45
C ASN A 22 8.47 11.63 24.98
N ILE A 23 9.07 10.82 24.12
CA ILE A 23 10.11 9.86 24.53
C ILE A 23 11.34 10.63 25.03
N ALA A 24 11.76 11.69 24.35
CA ALA A 24 12.86 12.54 24.79
C ALA A 24 12.56 13.18 26.15
N ASP A 25 11.34 13.67 26.36
CA ASP A 25 10.90 14.21 27.64
C ASP A 25 10.92 13.14 28.75
N LEU A 26 10.43 11.92 28.49
CA LEU A 26 10.46 10.82 29.45
C LEU A 26 11.89 10.37 29.83
N VAL A 27 12.82 10.39 28.87
CA VAL A 27 14.21 9.92 29.07
C VAL A 27 15.09 11.00 29.71
N PHE A 28 14.93 12.26 29.29
CA PHE A 28 15.81 13.35 29.71
C PHE A 28 15.19 14.28 30.75
N GLY A 29 13.88 14.17 31.02
CA GLY A 29 13.21 15.04 31.96
C GLY A 29 13.18 16.50 31.51
N LEU A 30 12.77 16.76 30.26
CA LEU A 30 12.79 18.13 29.73
C LEU A 30 11.76 19.03 30.43
N THR A 31 10.67 18.44 30.93
CA THR A 31 9.60 19.13 31.66
C THR A 31 9.50 18.77 33.15
N GLY A 32 10.40 17.92 33.67
CA GLY A 32 10.40 17.44 35.06
C GLY A 32 11.51 16.42 35.35
N GLU A 33 11.51 15.78 36.51
CA GLU A 33 12.54 14.76 36.83
C GLU A 33 12.33 13.47 36.03
N PRO A 34 13.36 12.90 35.38
CA PRO A 34 13.25 11.64 34.66
C PRO A 34 12.96 10.51 35.65
N THR A 35 11.79 9.86 35.51
CA THR A 35 11.39 8.74 36.37
C THR A 35 11.31 7.45 35.55
N TYR A 36 12.14 6.47 35.90
CA TYR A 36 12.15 5.14 35.26
C TYR A 36 11.13 4.19 35.91
N SER A 37 9.91 4.68 36.10
CA SER A 37 8.82 3.91 36.70
C SER A 37 8.20 2.93 35.70
N LEU A 38 7.48 1.92 36.21
CA LEU A 38 6.68 1.02 35.36
C LEU A 38 5.70 1.81 34.48
N THR A 39 5.13 2.89 35.00
CA THR A 39 4.24 3.79 34.25
C THR A 39 4.97 4.46 33.09
N ALA A 40 6.17 5.03 33.32
CA ALA A 40 6.95 5.66 32.27
C ALA A 40 7.34 4.67 31.15
N LEU A 41 7.74 3.45 31.51
CA LEU A 41 8.01 2.37 30.56
C LEU A 41 6.77 1.99 29.74
N THR A 42 5.60 1.92 30.39
CA THR A 42 4.33 1.62 29.73
C THR A 42 3.94 2.71 28.73
N VAL A 43 4.09 3.98 29.10
CA VAL A 43 3.85 5.12 28.20
C VAL A 43 4.82 5.10 27.02
N GLY A 44 6.11 4.84 27.26
CA GLY A 44 7.11 4.69 26.20
C GLY A 44 6.75 3.58 25.21
N ALA A 45 6.34 2.41 25.69
CA ALA A 45 5.90 1.30 24.85
C ALA A 45 4.63 1.63 24.04
N LEU A 46 3.68 2.37 24.61
CA LEU A 46 2.49 2.88 23.89
C LEU A 46 2.88 3.85 22.77
N LEU A 47 3.81 4.76 23.02
CA LEU A 47 4.31 5.69 22.00
C LEU A 47 5.00 4.95 20.85
N LEU A 48 5.81 3.93 21.16
CA LEU A 48 6.46 3.07 20.16
C LEU A 48 5.44 2.26 19.36
N LEU A 49 4.39 1.71 19.99
CA LEU A 49 3.30 1.05 19.29
C LEU A 49 2.59 2.01 18.33
N GLY A 50 2.30 3.22 18.79
CA GLY A 50 1.76 4.29 17.96
C GLY A 50 2.66 4.61 16.75
N CYS A 51 3.99 4.62 16.93
CA CYS A 51 4.95 4.79 15.84
C CYS A 51 4.85 3.65 14.82
N GLY A 52 4.74 2.40 15.28
CA GLY A 52 4.50 1.24 14.42
C GLY A 52 3.22 1.36 13.62
N ILE A 53 2.12 1.81 14.25
CA ILE A 53 0.85 2.07 13.57
C ILE A 53 1.04 3.18 12.51
N ALA A 54 1.59 4.33 12.90
CA ALA A 54 1.84 5.46 12.01
C ALA A 54 2.70 5.07 10.78
N TYR A 55 3.75 4.27 11.01
CA TYR A 55 4.57 3.72 9.95
C TYR A 55 3.76 2.82 9.00
N THR A 56 3.08 1.81 9.54
CA THR A 56 2.38 0.80 8.73
C THR A 56 1.19 1.35 7.96
N VAL A 57 0.41 2.26 8.53
CA VAL A 57 -0.81 2.79 7.87
C VAL A 57 -0.57 4.09 7.10
N GLY A 58 0.44 4.88 7.47
CA GLY A 58 0.67 6.21 6.92
C GLY A 58 1.88 6.34 6.00
N LEU A 59 3.04 5.75 6.36
CA LEU A 59 4.29 5.90 5.60
C LEU A 59 4.55 4.77 4.61
N ARG A 60 4.22 3.54 5.03
CA ARG A 60 4.47 2.32 4.26
C ARG A 60 3.62 2.20 2.99
N PRO A 61 2.31 2.49 3.01
CA PRO A 61 1.46 2.18 1.87
C PRO A 61 1.87 2.96 0.63
N ALA A 62 2.15 2.24 -0.45
CA ALA A 62 2.60 2.80 -1.71
C ALA A 62 2.16 1.92 -2.88
N ILE A 63 1.85 2.54 -4.01
CA ILE A 63 1.78 1.85 -5.30
C ILE A 63 3.01 2.27 -6.09
N GLN A 64 3.81 1.31 -6.52
CA GLN A 64 4.99 1.53 -7.33
C GLN A 64 4.78 0.77 -8.64
N ALA A 65 5.05 1.43 -9.74
CA ALA A 65 4.95 0.86 -11.07
C ALA A 65 6.28 1.17 -11.76
N ASP A 66 7.05 0.13 -12.04
CA ASP A 66 8.26 0.20 -12.85
C ASP A 66 7.99 -0.42 -14.21
N ASP A 67 9.04 -0.64 -15.00
CA ASP A 67 8.91 -1.19 -16.35
C ASP A 67 8.66 -2.70 -16.36
N ALA A 68 8.95 -3.42 -15.28
CA ALA A 68 8.82 -4.87 -15.19
C ALA A 68 7.55 -5.32 -14.45
N GLU A 69 7.21 -4.65 -13.35
CA GLU A 69 6.14 -5.00 -12.44
C GLU A 69 5.41 -3.80 -11.83
N VAL A 70 4.23 -4.08 -11.29
CA VAL A 70 3.51 -3.22 -10.35
C VAL A 70 3.60 -3.82 -8.95
N VAL A 71 4.11 -3.02 -8.02
CA VAL A 71 4.23 -3.34 -6.61
C VAL A 71 3.23 -2.54 -5.79
N VAL A 72 2.33 -3.24 -5.10
CA VAL A 72 1.39 -2.65 -4.14
C VAL A 72 1.86 -3.01 -2.74
N ARG A 73 2.33 -2.00 -2.01
CA ARG A 73 2.67 -2.11 -0.59
C ARG A 73 1.46 -1.72 0.24
N ASN A 74 0.91 -2.68 0.96
CA ASN A 74 -0.17 -2.51 1.93
C ASN A 74 0.39 -2.49 3.36
N PRO A 75 -0.39 -2.17 4.41
CA PRO A 75 0.17 -2.00 5.75
C PRO A 75 1.03 -3.16 6.25
N LEU A 76 0.63 -4.41 5.97
CA LEU A 76 1.34 -5.60 6.44
C LEU A 76 1.84 -6.52 5.31
N ARG A 77 1.45 -6.26 4.06
CA ARG A 77 1.72 -7.14 2.92
C ARG A 77 2.31 -6.37 1.75
N ASP A 78 3.19 -7.04 1.02
CA ASP A 78 3.70 -6.59 -0.28
C ASP A 78 3.19 -7.51 -1.37
N ILE A 79 2.60 -6.89 -2.39
CA ILE A 79 2.09 -7.59 -3.56
C ILE A 79 2.95 -7.13 -4.74
N ARG A 80 3.62 -8.07 -5.40
CA ARG A 80 4.41 -7.82 -6.59
C ARG A 80 3.77 -8.53 -7.76
N VAL A 81 3.49 -7.80 -8.84
CA VAL A 81 2.76 -8.33 -9.98
C VAL A 81 3.48 -7.92 -11.27
N PRO A 82 4.17 -8.85 -11.94
CA PRO A 82 4.70 -8.61 -13.28
C PRO A 82 3.60 -8.14 -14.22
N TRP A 83 3.90 -7.21 -15.14
CA TRP A 83 2.87 -6.67 -16.04
C TRP A 83 2.16 -7.73 -16.88
N ALA A 84 2.85 -8.82 -17.24
CA ALA A 84 2.29 -9.97 -17.93
C ALA A 84 1.24 -10.73 -17.11
N ALA A 85 1.35 -10.71 -15.77
CA ALA A 85 0.42 -11.36 -14.84
C ALA A 85 -0.90 -10.60 -14.69
N VAL A 86 -0.89 -9.29 -14.98
CA VAL A 86 -2.00 -8.39 -14.75
C VAL A 86 -3.14 -8.69 -15.71
N ARG A 87 -4.31 -9.00 -15.17
CA ARG A 87 -5.55 -9.25 -15.91
C ARG A 87 -6.37 -7.98 -16.07
N ARG A 88 -6.53 -7.22 -14.99
CA ARG A 88 -7.38 -6.03 -14.95
C ARG A 88 -6.96 -5.08 -13.84
N ILE A 89 -7.05 -3.77 -14.10
CA ILE A 89 -6.85 -2.72 -13.09
C ILE A 89 -8.10 -1.83 -13.06
N GLU A 90 -8.69 -1.69 -11.88
CA GLU A 90 -9.89 -0.88 -11.64
C GLU A 90 -9.62 0.16 -10.55
N GLY A 91 -10.15 1.37 -10.70
CA GLY A 91 -10.04 2.44 -9.71
C GLY A 91 -11.41 3.00 -9.37
N SER A 92 -12.05 2.44 -8.34
CA SER A 92 -13.35 2.91 -7.83
C SER A 92 -13.18 3.53 -6.44
N ASN A 93 -13.56 2.80 -5.39
CA ASN A 93 -13.31 3.18 -3.99
C ASN A 93 -11.84 2.96 -3.57
N ALA A 94 -11.11 2.14 -4.31
CA ALA A 94 -9.68 1.91 -4.17
C ALA A 94 -9.14 1.38 -5.51
N VAL A 95 -7.82 1.38 -5.68
CA VAL A 95 -7.18 0.69 -6.81
C VAL A 95 -7.22 -0.81 -6.54
N ARG A 96 -7.80 -1.57 -7.46
CA ARG A 96 -7.86 -3.04 -7.45
C ARG A 96 -7.13 -3.59 -8.66
N ILE A 97 -6.28 -4.59 -8.43
CA ILE A 97 -5.49 -5.26 -9.47
C ILE A 97 -5.83 -6.74 -9.41
N ARG A 98 -6.36 -7.28 -10.51
CA ARG A 98 -6.57 -8.72 -10.67
C ARG A 98 -5.40 -9.31 -11.43
N PHE A 99 -4.83 -10.41 -10.94
CA PHE A 99 -3.62 -10.99 -11.49
C PHE A 99 -3.56 -12.51 -11.27
N ALA A 100 -2.73 -13.19 -12.07
CA ALA A 100 -2.43 -14.60 -11.85
C ALA A 100 -1.43 -14.77 -10.69
N GLY A 101 -1.83 -15.46 -9.63
CA GLY A 101 -0.99 -15.79 -8.49
C GLY A 101 -0.01 -16.94 -8.78
N ARG A 102 0.89 -17.20 -7.82
CA ARG A 102 1.93 -18.24 -7.94
C ARG A 102 1.38 -19.64 -8.19
N ASP A 103 0.18 -19.94 -7.70
CA ASP A 103 -0.48 -21.25 -7.88
C ASP A 103 -1.39 -21.28 -9.13
N GLY A 104 -1.34 -20.23 -9.97
CA GLY A 104 -2.21 -20.09 -11.15
C GLY A 104 -3.62 -19.58 -10.84
N ALA A 105 -4.00 -19.52 -9.57
CA ALA A 105 -5.26 -18.93 -9.12
C ALA A 105 -5.33 -17.43 -9.44
N GLU A 106 -6.50 -16.94 -9.81
CA GLU A 106 -6.73 -15.50 -9.97
C GLU A 106 -6.85 -14.85 -8.59
N LEU A 107 -6.01 -13.85 -8.33
CA LEU A 107 -5.97 -13.10 -7.08
C LEU A 107 -6.35 -11.65 -7.32
N GLU A 108 -6.99 -11.03 -6.33
CA GLU A 108 -7.30 -9.61 -6.32
C GLU A 108 -6.50 -8.89 -5.22
N ALA A 109 -5.71 -7.91 -5.63
CA ALA A 109 -5.01 -7.00 -4.74
C ALA A 109 -5.74 -5.66 -4.67
N ARG A 110 -6.21 -5.30 -3.46
CA ARG A 110 -6.73 -3.97 -3.16
C ARG A 110 -5.63 -3.12 -2.55
N ALA A 111 -5.31 -2.00 -3.18
CA ALA A 111 -4.35 -1.04 -2.65
C ALA A 111 -4.96 -0.24 -1.49
N TRP A 112 -4.20 -0.12 -0.40
CA TRP A 112 -4.54 0.74 0.74
C TRP A 112 -4.44 2.23 0.39
N VAL A 113 -3.57 2.56 -0.57
CA VAL A 113 -3.29 3.91 -1.02
C VAL A 113 -4.52 4.50 -1.71
N HIS A 114 -4.97 5.66 -1.20
CA HIS A 114 -6.17 6.37 -1.65
C HIS A 114 -7.44 5.53 -1.55
N GLN A 115 -8.02 5.51 -0.35
CA GLN A 115 -9.40 5.08 -0.16
C GLN A 115 -10.34 6.25 -0.42
N THR A 116 -11.25 6.09 -1.37
CA THR A 116 -12.34 7.04 -1.57
C THR A 116 -13.59 6.52 -0.89
N SER A 117 -14.24 7.39 -0.10
CA SER A 117 -15.55 7.06 0.44
C SER A 117 -16.59 7.04 -0.69
N PRO A 118 -17.66 6.22 -0.59
CA PRO A 118 -18.73 6.18 -1.60
C PRO A 118 -19.36 7.55 -1.84
N ARG A 119 -19.46 8.38 -0.79
CA ARG A 119 -19.97 9.76 -0.88
C ARG A 119 -19.02 10.67 -1.67
N ALA A 120 -17.71 10.54 -1.47
CA ALA A 120 -16.72 11.31 -2.23
C ALA A 120 -16.69 10.87 -3.70
N GLN A 121 -16.85 9.56 -3.96
CA GLN A 121 -16.99 9.02 -5.31
C GLN A 121 -18.26 9.56 -6.01
N ALA A 122 -19.43 9.47 -5.37
CA ALA A 122 -20.68 9.96 -5.93
C ALA A 122 -20.63 11.48 -6.22
N ARG A 123 -19.98 12.27 -5.35
CA ARG A 123 -19.77 13.71 -5.59
C ARG A 123 -18.85 13.96 -6.79
N ALA A 124 -17.79 13.18 -6.95
CA ALA A 124 -16.87 13.29 -8.07
C ALA A 124 -17.54 12.92 -9.40
N GLU A 125 -18.31 11.83 -9.42
CA GLU A 125 -19.10 11.41 -10.57
C GLU A 125 -20.21 12.41 -10.94
N ALA A 126 -20.90 12.98 -9.94
CA ALA A 126 -21.89 14.03 -10.16
C ALA A 126 -21.27 15.30 -10.78
N ARG A 127 -20.06 15.69 -10.34
CA ARG A 127 -19.30 16.80 -10.93
C ARG A 127 -18.89 16.49 -12.36
N ALA A 128 -18.36 15.29 -12.62
CA ALA A 128 -17.98 14.84 -13.96
C ALA A 128 -19.19 14.90 -14.92
N ARG A 129 -20.36 14.39 -14.50
CA ARG A 129 -21.60 14.45 -15.30
C ARG A 129 -22.04 15.89 -15.60
N LYS A 130 -21.85 16.81 -14.65
CA LYS A 130 -22.19 18.23 -14.82
C LYS A 130 -21.24 18.93 -15.80
N GLU A 131 -19.95 18.59 -15.78
CA GLU A 131 -18.95 19.13 -16.70
C GLU A 131 -19.12 18.57 -18.13
N GLN A 132 -19.41 17.27 -18.28
CA GLN A 132 -19.71 16.66 -19.58
C GLN A 132 -20.90 17.34 -20.28
N ARG A 133 -21.94 17.69 -19.51
CA ARG A 133 -23.11 18.43 -20.03
C ARG A 133 -22.76 19.86 -20.50
N LYS A 134 -21.65 20.44 -20.06
CA LYS A 134 -21.21 21.79 -20.43
C LYS A 134 -20.32 21.84 -21.69
N GLY A 135 -20.03 20.70 -22.31
CA GLY A 135 -19.32 20.66 -23.60
C GLY A 135 -17.85 21.08 -23.57
N SER A 136 -17.23 21.24 -22.39
CA SER A 136 -15.79 21.48 -22.32
C SER A 136 -15.04 20.20 -22.66
N GLY A 137 -14.46 20.13 -23.87
CA GLY A 137 -13.77 18.96 -24.44
C GLY A 137 -12.47 18.54 -23.75
N ILE A 138 -12.25 18.94 -22.49
CA ILE A 138 -11.09 18.58 -21.71
C ILE A 138 -11.57 17.97 -20.38
N ASP A 139 -11.54 16.64 -20.30
CA ASP A 139 -11.92 15.84 -19.13
C ASP A 139 -10.82 15.87 -18.06
N LEU A 140 -10.77 16.93 -17.24
CA LEU A 140 -9.74 17.09 -16.21
C LEU A 140 -10.24 17.15 -14.76
N ARG A 141 -11.55 17.20 -14.45
CA ARG A 141 -12.00 17.53 -13.08
C ARG A 141 -13.24 16.76 -12.57
N GLY A 142 -13.11 15.44 -12.49
CA GLY A 142 -14.09 14.61 -11.77
C GLY A 142 -13.60 13.24 -11.32
N ARG A 143 -12.30 12.95 -11.41
CA ARG A 143 -11.75 11.62 -11.10
C ARG A 143 -11.30 11.57 -9.65
N THR A 144 -11.70 10.52 -8.95
CA THR A 144 -11.15 10.22 -7.62
C THR A 144 -9.66 9.94 -7.74
N PRO A 145 -8.85 10.17 -6.69
CA PRO A 145 -7.44 9.81 -6.72
C PRO A 145 -7.19 8.34 -7.08
N ALA A 146 -8.08 7.44 -6.66
CA ALA A 146 -8.05 6.02 -7.02
C ALA A 146 -8.31 5.80 -8.52
N ALA A 147 -9.29 6.49 -9.13
CA ALA A 147 -9.56 6.40 -10.56
C ALA A 147 -8.39 6.93 -11.39
N TYR A 148 -7.79 8.06 -10.99
CA TYR A 148 -6.61 8.61 -11.64
C TYR A 148 -5.40 7.66 -11.56
N ALA A 149 -5.14 7.08 -10.38
CA ALA A 149 -4.10 6.08 -10.21
C ALA A 149 -4.31 4.86 -11.11
N ALA A 150 -5.53 4.31 -11.16
CA ALA A 150 -5.86 3.19 -12.03
C ALA A 150 -5.69 3.51 -13.51
N GLN A 151 -6.05 4.73 -13.95
CA GLN A 151 -5.81 5.16 -15.33
C GLN A 151 -4.31 5.14 -15.65
N ARG A 152 -3.47 5.76 -14.82
CA ARG A 152 -2.01 5.79 -15.04
C ARG A 152 -1.40 4.40 -15.07
N LEU A 153 -1.85 3.49 -14.21
CA LEU A 153 -1.41 2.10 -14.24
C LEU A 153 -1.87 1.37 -15.50
N ASN A 154 -3.09 1.65 -16.00
CA ASN A 154 -3.56 1.09 -17.27
C ASN A 154 -2.77 1.63 -18.47
N GLU A 155 -2.38 2.90 -18.47
CA GLU A 155 -1.50 3.48 -19.50
C GLU A 155 -0.13 2.77 -19.53
N ILE A 156 0.45 2.46 -18.37
CA ILE A 156 1.70 1.69 -18.29
C ILE A 156 1.47 0.25 -18.75
N LEU A 157 0.41 -0.41 -18.27
CA LEU A 157 0.04 -1.77 -18.69
C LEU A 157 -0.11 -1.88 -20.22
N GLN A 158 -0.73 -0.89 -20.87
CA GLN A 158 -0.89 -0.86 -22.32
C GLN A 158 0.44 -0.75 -23.06
N ARG A 159 1.41 0.00 -22.52
CA ARG A 159 2.77 0.07 -23.08
C ARG A 159 3.54 -1.24 -22.91
N GLN A 160 3.34 -1.91 -21.79
CA GLN A 160 4.04 -3.15 -21.44
C GLN A 160 3.40 -4.40 -22.05
N ARG A 161 2.16 -4.32 -22.53
CA ARG A 161 1.51 -5.46 -23.19
C ARG A 161 2.23 -5.73 -24.50
N PRO A 162 2.77 -6.95 -24.72
CA PRO A 162 3.44 -7.26 -25.98
C PRO A 162 2.44 -7.07 -27.12
N LYS A 163 2.80 -6.23 -28.10
CA LYS A 163 2.04 -6.13 -29.35
C LYS A 163 2.02 -7.54 -29.95
N LYS A 164 0.84 -8.14 -30.09
CA LYS A 164 0.69 -9.46 -30.70
C LYS A 164 1.38 -9.42 -32.06
N ARG A 165 2.56 -10.03 -32.16
CA ARG A 165 3.23 -10.24 -33.44
C ARG A 165 2.42 -11.31 -34.14
N SER A 166 1.60 -10.88 -35.10
CA SER A 166 0.92 -11.78 -36.03
C SER A 166 1.99 -12.57 -36.78
N GLY A 167 1.91 -13.90 -36.77
CA GLY A 167 2.62 -14.77 -37.70
C GLY A 167 3.64 -15.73 -37.09
N ALA A 168 3.24 -17.01 -37.01
CA ALA A 168 3.93 -18.21 -37.50
C ALA A 168 3.65 -19.43 -36.58
N PRO A 169 2.94 -20.46 -37.06
CA PRO A 169 2.52 -21.62 -36.25
C PRO A 169 3.63 -22.65 -35.89
N ASP A 170 4.87 -22.50 -36.33
CA ASP A 170 5.81 -23.64 -36.39
C ASP A 170 6.84 -23.77 -35.24
N LYS A 171 6.64 -23.13 -34.08
CA LYS A 171 7.57 -23.26 -32.93
C LYS A 171 6.88 -23.63 -31.61
N ALA A 172 5.86 -24.47 -31.65
CA ALA A 172 4.96 -24.73 -30.52
C ALA A 172 5.53 -25.60 -29.37
N ALA A 173 6.64 -26.32 -29.54
CA ALA A 173 7.15 -27.24 -28.52
C ALA A 173 8.28 -26.63 -27.65
N ALA A 174 9.30 -26.01 -28.26
CA ALA A 174 10.34 -25.28 -27.51
C ALA A 174 9.76 -24.02 -26.82
N ALA A 175 8.81 -23.34 -27.48
CA ALA A 175 8.10 -22.21 -26.89
C ALA A 175 7.23 -22.61 -25.70
N LYS A 176 6.82 -23.88 -25.55
CA LYS A 176 6.02 -24.32 -24.38
C LYS A 176 6.86 -24.40 -23.12
N ALA A 177 8.07 -24.95 -23.19
CA ALA A 177 8.97 -25.06 -22.03
C ALA A 177 9.58 -23.71 -21.62
N GLU A 178 9.93 -22.86 -22.59
CA GLU A 178 10.32 -21.47 -22.34
C GLU A 178 9.12 -20.64 -21.86
N ALA A 179 7.91 -20.85 -22.40
CA ALA A 179 6.70 -20.23 -21.88
C ALA A 179 6.36 -20.73 -20.48
N GLU A 180 6.70 -21.96 -20.09
CA GLU A 180 6.43 -22.46 -18.74
C GLU A 180 7.35 -21.83 -17.69
N LYS A 181 8.64 -21.69 -18.01
CA LYS A 181 9.59 -20.94 -17.18
C LYS A 181 9.30 -19.44 -17.17
N ALA A 182 8.91 -18.87 -18.32
CA ALA A 182 8.39 -17.49 -18.38
C ALA A 182 7.12 -17.34 -17.54
N ARG A 183 6.17 -18.28 -17.62
CA ARG A 183 4.95 -18.32 -16.81
C ARG A 183 5.19 -18.41 -15.32
N GLU A 184 6.33 -18.90 -14.85
CA GLU A 184 6.69 -18.86 -13.43
C GLU A 184 7.22 -17.48 -13.02
N SER A 185 8.00 -16.83 -13.89
CA SER A 185 8.43 -15.42 -13.74
C SER A 185 7.31 -14.40 -13.98
N GLU A 186 6.20 -14.81 -14.58
CA GLU A 186 5.00 -14.00 -14.88
C GLU A 186 3.92 -14.12 -13.79
N ARG A 187 4.19 -14.72 -12.63
CA ARG A 187 3.19 -14.85 -11.56
C ARG A 187 3.38 -13.80 -10.49
N GLY A 188 2.27 -13.23 -10.03
CA GLY A 188 2.28 -12.31 -8.91
C GLY A 188 2.49 -13.04 -7.59
N ALA A 189 3.19 -12.36 -6.67
CA ALA A 189 3.47 -12.86 -5.33
C ALA A 189 2.89 -11.94 -4.26
N VAL A 190 2.37 -12.53 -3.19
CA VAL A 190 1.91 -11.83 -2.00
C VAL A 190 2.77 -12.28 -0.83
N THR A 191 3.45 -11.34 -0.18
CA THR A 191 4.41 -11.61 0.89
C THR A 191 4.11 -10.75 2.12
N TRP A 192 4.48 -11.24 3.30
CA TRP A 192 4.40 -10.46 4.53
C TRP A 192 5.61 -9.55 4.67
N SER A 193 5.34 -8.34 5.15
CA SER A 193 6.40 -7.38 5.44
C SER A 193 6.91 -7.59 6.86
N VAL A 194 8.04 -8.29 6.99
CA VAL A 194 8.72 -8.49 8.29
C VAL A 194 8.92 -7.16 9.05
N PRO A 195 9.40 -6.06 8.43
CA PRO A 195 9.56 -4.79 9.17
C PRO A 195 8.25 -4.20 9.70
N ALA A 196 7.14 -4.41 8.99
CA ALA A 196 5.84 -3.88 9.38
C ALA A 196 5.25 -4.68 10.53
N VAL A 197 5.31 -6.01 10.41
CA VAL A 197 4.89 -6.92 11.48
C VAL A 197 5.73 -6.67 12.73
N ALA A 198 7.06 -6.57 12.61
CA ALA A 198 7.95 -6.29 13.74
C ALA A 198 7.65 -4.94 14.40
N SER A 199 7.40 -3.88 13.62
CA SER A 199 7.08 -2.54 14.14
C SER A 199 5.83 -2.49 15.02
N LEU A 200 4.92 -3.46 14.88
CA LEU A 200 3.71 -3.59 15.70
C LEU A 200 3.90 -4.63 16.81
N ALA A 201 4.46 -5.80 16.47
CA ALA A 201 4.57 -6.93 17.36
C ALA A 201 5.54 -6.68 18.53
N VAL A 202 6.67 -6.02 18.29
CA VAL A 202 7.68 -5.73 19.33
C VAL A 202 7.12 -4.84 20.45
N PRO A 203 6.58 -3.63 20.16
CA PRO A 203 6.04 -2.79 21.23
C PRO A 203 4.77 -3.39 21.86
N LEU A 204 3.97 -4.15 21.10
CA LEU A 204 2.82 -4.86 21.66
C LEU A 204 3.26 -5.95 22.66
N ALA A 205 4.28 -6.73 22.33
CA ALA A 205 4.84 -7.72 23.24
C ALA A 205 5.41 -7.07 24.51
N ALA A 206 6.09 -5.93 24.39
CA ALA A 206 6.57 -5.16 25.53
C ALA A 206 5.41 -4.71 26.44
N LEU A 207 4.30 -4.23 25.87
CA LEU A 207 3.11 -3.86 26.64
C LEU A 207 2.50 -5.05 27.38
N ILE A 208 2.45 -6.23 26.76
CA ILE A 208 1.96 -7.45 27.41
C ILE A 208 2.86 -7.81 28.60
N VAL A 209 4.17 -7.76 28.43
CA VAL A 209 5.13 -8.05 29.52
C VAL A 209 4.97 -7.05 30.66
N LEU A 210 4.88 -5.75 30.37
CA LEU A 210 4.70 -4.72 31.39
C LEU A 210 3.37 -4.87 32.13
N ALA A 211 2.29 -5.26 31.43
CA ALA A 211 1.00 -5.53 32.04
C ALA A 211 1.06 -6.75 32.99
N ILE A 212 1.77 -7.81 32.60
CA ILE A 212 1.99 -8.99 33.45
C ILE A 212 2.79 -8.60 34.70
N VAL A 213 3.89 -7.86 34.53
CA VAL A 213 4.72 -7.39 35.65
C VAL A 213 3.91 -6.53 36.61
N GLY A 214 3.11 -5.59 36.09
CA GLY A 214 2.24 -4.75 36.90
C GLY A 214 1.09 -5.48 37.59
N ALA A 215 0.69 -6.66 37.10
CA ALA A 215 -0.34 -7.48 37.75
C ALA A 215 0.23 -8.38 38.87
N VAL A 216 1.53 -8.63 38.88
CA VAL A 216 2.21 -9.54 39.83
C VAL A 216 3.01 -8.76 40.90
N SER A 217 3.23 -7.46 40.68
CA SER A 217 3.90 -6.55 41.63
C SER A 217 2.89 -5.87 42.55
#